data_AF-A0A7S4PU41-F1
#
_entry.id   AF-A0A7S4PU41-F1
#
_cell.length_a   1.000
_cell.length_b   1.000
_cell.length_c   1.000
_cell.angle_alpha   90.00
_cell.angle_beta   90.00
_cell.angle_gamma   90.00
#
_symmetry.space_group_name_H-M   'P 1'
#
loop_
_entity.id
_entity.type
_entity.pdbx_description
1 polymer ?
#
loop_
_entity_poly.entity_id
_entity_poly.type
_entity_poly.pdbx_seq_one_letter_code
_entity_poly.pdbx_strand_id
1 'polypeptide(L)'
;FGSSGHWTAKLPSLPRLRMMRTSAGTAYRRLLTPLHCRLIPMGGRHHCDGGRGTTLCRPLRLALPGLLLSAARAAFLVVLPSRGPGLAFRRTPLCAQPEHGKCMPVRGLRICSAQVPAQAQRRSARLARGSSGGHVPVQRTPAQSAARLTSAYLGVIGLALLLFPHMTFSLFFDARELSAPWIRVFGSLCTLLAWYYRGAALPRPDGFLWATVSGRAALAAVLVAIVALGGGAPGLLLLAGTNALGAASMRRALLAARRRGARE
;
A
#
# COMPACT_ATOMS: atom_id res chain seq x y z
N PHE A 1 -7.71 -38.53 -23.78
CA PHE A 1 -8.22 -37.17 -24.02
C PHE A 1 -7.29 -36.16 -23.35
N GLY A 2 -6.19 -35.82 -24.02
CA GLY A 2 -5.23 -34.83 -23.56
C GLY A 2 -4.85 -33.96 -24.75
N SER A 3 -5.20 -32.68 -24.69
CA SER A 3 -4.79 -31.67 -25.67
C SER A 3 -4.20 -30.50 -24.90
N SER A 4 -2.87 -30.48 -24.83
CA SER A 4 -2.07 -29.38 -24.32
C SER A 4 -2.04 -28.28 -25.39
N GLY A 5 -3.03 -27.39 -25.34
CA GLY A 5 -3.08 -26.19 -26.17
C GLY A 5 -1.97 -25.21 -25.79
N HIS A 6 -0.97 -25.08 -26.66
CA HIS A 6 0.05 -24.04 -26.61
C HIS A 6 -0.58 -22.68 -26.95
N TRP A 7 -0.86 -21.86 -25.92
CA TRP A 7 -1.22 -20.46 -26.11
C TRP A 7 0.04 -19.62 -26.38
N THR A 8 0.35 -19.40 -27.66
CA THR A 8 1.33 -18.39 -28.07
C THR A 8 0.60 -17.07 -28.30
N ALA A 9 0.43 -16.29 -27.23
CA ALA A 9 -0.07 -14.93 -27.36
C ALA A 9 1.00 -14.06 -28.03
N LYS A 10 0.85 -13.83 -29.33
CA LYS A 10 1.66 -12.90 -30.12
C LYS A 10 1.34 -11.47 -29.67
N LEU A 11 2.12 -10.95 -28.72
CA LEU A 11 2.00 -9.56 -28.25
C LEU A 11 2.21 -8.59 -29.43
N PRO A 12 1.27 -7.69 -29.73
CA PRO A 12 1.47 -6.66 -30.74
C PRO A 12 2.59 -5.71 -30.28
N SER A 13 3.51 -5.43 -31.20
CA SER A 13 4.60 -4.48 -31.02
C SER A 13 4.03 -3.08 -30.72
N LEU A 14 4.12 -2.64 -29.47
CA LEU A 14 3.74 -1.28 -29.08
C LEU A 14 4.73 -0.26 -29.68
N PRO A 15 4.24 0.85 -30.26
CA PRO A 15 5.10 1.92 -30.76
C PRO A 15 5.86 2.59 -29.61
N ARG A 16 7.15 2.88 -29.83
CA ARG A 16 8.01 3.63 -28.91
C ARG A 16 7.39 5.01 -28.63
N LEU A 17 6.80 5.17 -27.45
CA LEU A 17 6.35 6.47 -26.95
C LEU A 17 7.58 7.35 -26.67
N ARG A 18 7.77 8.35 -27.54
CA ARG A 18 8.75 9.42 -27.42
C ARG A 18 8.25 10.37 -26.32
N MET A 19 8.98 10.48 -25.21
CA MET A 19 8.70 11.43 -24.13
C MET A 19 8.65 12.86 -24.68
N MET A 20 7.46 13.45 -24.74
CA MET A 20 7.30 14.90 -24.82
C MET A 20 7.44 15.50 -23.42
N ARG A 21 8.47 16.33 -23.23
CA ARG A 21 8.56 17.29 -22.12
C ARG A 21 7.57 18.40 -22.40
N THR A 22 6.49 18.50 -21.62
CA THR A 22 5.63 19.68 -21.62
C THR A 22 6.12 20.65 -20.54
N SER A 23 6.46 21.88 -20.96
CA SER A 23 6.74 22.99 -20.05
C SER A 23 5.44 23.64 -19.65
N ALA A 24 5.07 23.58 -18.36
CA ALA A 24 3.90 24.24 -17.83
C ALA A 24 4.30 25.19 -16.69
N GLY A 25 4.80 26.36 -17.07
CA GLY A 25 4.66 27.61 -16.34
C GLY A 25 4.14 28.58 -17.40
N THR A 26 3.09 29.37 -17.22
CA THR A 26 3.01 30.48 -16.28
C THR A 26 1.62 31.11 -16.50
N ALA A 27 0.60 30.79 -15.72
CA ALA A 27 -0.71 31.47 -15.85
C ALA A 27 -1.63 31.22 -14.65
N TYR A 28 -1.22 31.61 -13.44
CA TYR A 28 -2.12 31.68 -12.30
C TYR A 28 -1.79 32.89 -11.44
N ARG A 29 -1.96 34.09 -12.03
CA ARG A 29 -1.75 35.35 -11.33
C ARG A 29 -2.66 36.43 -11.91
N ARG A 30 -3.97 36.34 -11.63
CA ARG A 30 -4.96 37.42 -11.74
C ARG A 30 -6.35 36.83 -11.46
N LEU A 31 -6.72 36.71 -10.18
CA LEU A 31 -8.10 36.59 -9.71
C LEU A 31 -8.10 36.67 -8.18
N LEU A 32 -7.77 37.87 -7.67
CA LEU A 32 -8.04 38.24 -6.28
C LEU A 32 -8.59 39.67 -6.31
N THR A 33 -9.92 39.76 -6.29
CA THR A 33 -10.67 40.96 -5.89
C THR A 33 -11.08 40.80 -4.42
N PRO A 34 -11.09 41.88 -3.63
CA PRO A 34 -11.37 41.81 -2.20
C PRO A 34 -12.89 41.76 -1.94
N LEU A 35 -13.33 40.80 -1.12
CA LEU A 35 -14.67 40.72 -0.58
C LEU A 35 -14.84 41.73 0.57
N HIS A 36 -15.79 42.65 0.39
CA HIS A 36 -16.31 43.52 1.45
C HIS A 36 -16.99 42.68 2.56
N CYS A 37 -16.46 42.75 3.78
CA CYS A 37 -17.13 42.26 4.99
C CYS A 37 -18.32 43.17 5.34
N ARG A 38 -19.55 42.65 5.20
CA ARG A 38 -20.73 43.15 5.92
C ARG A 38 -20.86 42.37 7.24
N LEU A 39 -20.58 43.05 8.35
CA LEU A 39 -20.93 42.61 9.70
C LEU A 39 -22.46 42.68 9.88
N ILE A 40 -23.08 41.55 10.25
CA ILE A 40 -24.47 41.50 10.72
C ILE A 40 -24.44 41.45 12.25
N PRO A 41 -25.04 42.41 12.98
CA PRO A 41 -25.16 42.33 14.42
C PRO A 41 -26.37 41.47 14.80
N MET A 42 -26.14 40.31 15.43
CA MET A 42 -27.20 39.53 16.07
C MET A 42 -27.37 40.02 17.51
N GLY A 43 -28.20 41.05 17.68
CA GLY A 43 -28.77 41.44 18.97
C GLY A 43 -30.07 40.68 19.21
N GLY A 44 -30.01 39.59 19.98
CA GLY A 44 -31.18 38.84 20.44
C GLY A 44 -31.15 38.66 21.95
N ARG A 45 -31.95 39.46 22.66
CA ARG A 45 -32.21 39.30 24.10
C ARG A 45 -33.02 38.02 24.30
N HIS A 46 -32.43 37.00 24.91
CA HIS A 46 -33.18 35.87 25.44
C HIS A 46 -33.57 36.16 26.89
N HIS A 47 -34.87 36.32 27.08
CA HIS A 47 -35.57 36.37 28.36
C HIS A 47 -35.50 34.97 28.99
N CYS A 48 -34.79 34.81 30.11
CA CYS A 48 -34.80 33.60 30.91
C CYS A 48 -35.88 33.74 31.97
N ASP A 49 -37.04 33.11 31.73
CA ASP A 49 -38.08 33.00 32.74
C ASP A 49 -37.89 31.73 33.58
N GLY A 50 -37.99 31.89 34.90
CA GLY A 50 -37.59 30.94 35.90
C GLY A 50 -38.62 29.83 36.10
N GLY A 51 -38.38 28.66 35.49
CA GLY A 51 -39.14 27.44 35.74
C GLY A 51 -38.24 26.35 36.33
N ARG A 52 -38.39 26.09 37.64
CA ARG A 52 -37.75 24.97 38.34
C ARG A 52 -38.18 23.64 37.71
N GLY A 53 -37.31 23.05 36.91
CA GLY A 53 -37.39 21.66 36.47
C GLY A 53 -35.97 21.10 36.44
N THR A 54 -35.61 20.32 37.46
CA THR A 54 -34.33 19.61 37.54
C THR A 54 -34.31 18.45 36.55
N THR A 55 -34.17 18.74 35.26
CA THR A 55 -33.82 17.73 34.25
C THR A 55 -32.31 17.59 34.22
N LEU A 56 -31.87 16.47 34.76
CA LEU A 56 -30.50 15.99 34.85
C LEU A 56 -29.90 15.80 33.44
N CYS A 57 -29.49 16.88 32.79
CA CYS A 57 -28.67 16.84 31.57
C CYS A 57 -27.27 16.35 31.93
N ARG A 58 -27.12 15.03 32.07
CA ARG A 58 -25.80 14.38 32.16
C ARG A 58 -25.01 14.71 30.89
N PRO A 59 -23.81 15.30 30.99
CA PRO A 59 -22.97 15.54 29.83
C PRO A 59 -22.43 14.19 29.33
N LEU A 60 -23.09 13.62 28.32
CA LEU A 60 -22.58 12.49 27.54
C LEU A 60 -21.45 12.96 26.60
N ARG A 61 -20.44 13.61 27.16
CA ARG A 61 -19.26 14.10 26.46
C ARG A 61 -18.04 13.75 27.28
N LEU A 62 -17.55 12.51 27.20
CA LEU A 62 -16.13 12.20 27.54
C LEU A 62 -15.68 10.75 27.25
N ALA A 63 -16.56 9.80 26.92
CA ALA A 63 -16.13 8.42 26.64
C ALA A 63 -15.80 8.12 25.16
N LEU A 64 -16.18 9.01 24.23
CA LEU A 64 -15.98 8.81 22.78
C LEU A 64 -14.50 8.69 22.33
N PRO A 65 -13.51 9.44 22.88
CA PRO A 65 -12.13 9.32 22.41
C PRO A 65 -11.50 7.96 22.74
N GLY A 66 -11.92 7.31 23.83
CA GLY A 66 -11.42 5.99 24.23
C GLY A 66 -11.87 4.87 23.29
N LEU A 67 -13.13 4.89 22.85
CA LEU A 67 -13.68 3.94 21.88
C LEU A 67 -13.07 4.11 20.49
N LEU A 68 -12.86 5.35 20.06
CA LEU A 68 -12.15 5.68 18.82
C LEU A 68 -10.71 5.17 18.82
N LEU A 69 -9.98 5.38 19.94
CA LEU A 69 -8.61 4.91 20.09
C LEU A 69 -8.54 3.38 20.20
N SER A 70 -9.54 2.74 20.82
CA SER A 70 -9.61 1.29 20.94
C SER A 70 -9.99 0.60 19.62
N ALA A 71 -10.95 1.16 18.88
CA ALA A 71 -11.30 0.68 17.54
C ALA A 71 -10.16 0.92 16.53
N ALA A 72 -9.49 2.07 16.60
CA ALA A 72 -8.29 2.34 15.82
C ALA A 72 -7.15 1.38 16.21
N ARG A 73 -6.91 1.14 17.51
CA ARG A 73 -5.93 0.14 17.98
C ARG A 73 -6.29 -1.27 17.53
N ALA A 74 -7.56 -1.66 17.57
CA ALA A 74 -8.02 -2.97 17.13
C ALA A 74 -7.83 -3.15 15.62
N ALA A 75 -8.21 -2.15 14.82
CA ALA A 75 -7.92 -2.13 13.39
C ALA A 75 -6.39 -2.16 13.13
N PHE A 76 -5.59 -1.46 13.93
CA PHE A 76 -4.14 -1.45 13.82
C PHE A 76 -3.50 -2.77 14.26
N LEU A 77 -4.06 -3.44 15.28
CA LEU A 77 -3.61 -4.75 15.79
C LEU A 77 -3.95 -5.88 14.82
N VAL A 78 -5.07 -5.79 14.10
CA VAL A 78 -5.40 -6.72 13.00
C VAL A 78 -4.44 -6.53 11.81
N VAL A 79 -3.87 -5.33 11.64
CA VAL A 79 -3.00 -4.96 10.50
C VAL A 79 -1.51 -5.12 10.81
N LEU A 80 -1.11 -5.20 12.08
CA LEU A 80 0.25 -5.55 12.43
C LEU A 80 0.55 -6.96 11.88
N PRO A 81 1.52 -7.10 10.96
CA PRO A 81 1.87 -8.41 10.45
C PRO A 81 2.35 -9.20 11.66
N SER A 82 1.61 -10.25 12.01
CA SER A 82 2.11 -11.34 12.84
C SER A 82 3.53 -11.61 12.34
N ARG A 83 4.52 -11.44 13.23
CA ARG A 83 5.91 -11.77 12.98
C ARG A 83 5.92 -13.24 12.57
N GLY A 84 5.81 -13.49 11.28
CA GLY A 84 5.83 -14.85 10.75
C GLY A 84 7.18 -15.47 11.11
N PRO A 85 7.22 -16.74 11.56
CA PRO A 85 8.47 -17.44 11.81
C PRO A 85 9.34 -17.33 10.55
N GLY A 86 10.62 -17.02 10.74
CA GLY A 86 11.57 -16.82 9.66
C GLY A 86 11.64 -18.04 8.76
N LEU A 87 10.97 -18.00 7.61
CA LEU A 87 11.17 -18.99 6.57
C LEU A 87 12.57 -18.79 6.00
N ALA A 88 13.44 -19.75 6.27
CA ALA A 88 14.74 -19.89 5.65
C ALA A 88 14.55 -19.99 4.12
N PHE A 89 14.81 -18.88 3.44
CA PHE A 89 14.72 -18.79 1.99
C PHE A 89 15.95 -19.46 1.39
N ARG A 90 15.79 -20.72 0.96
CA ARG A 90 16.82 -21.47 0.23
C ARG A 90 16.91 -20.89 -1.19
N ARG A 91 17.89 -20.01 -1.43
CA ARG A 91 18.24 -19.53 -2.78
C ARG A 91 18.82 -20.69 -3.59
N THR A 92 18.16 -21.07 -4.67
CA THR A 92 18.79 -21.75 -5.80
C THR A 92 19.66 -20.72 -6.55
N PRO A 93 20.94 -21.02 -6.83
CA PRO A 93 21.77 -20.12 -7.63
C PRO A 93 21.37 -20.22 -9.10
N LEU A 94 20.85 -19.11 -9.66
CA LEU A 94 20.78 -18.90 -11.10
C LEU A 94 22.23 -18.65 -11.58
N CYS A 95 22.81 -19.59 -12.30
CA CYS A 95 24.05 -19.37 -13.02
C CYS A 95 23.80 -18.41 -14.18
N ALA A 96 24.25 -17.16 -14.04
CA ALA A 96 24.44 -16.25 -15.16
C ALA A 96 25.73 -16.66 -15.90
N GLN A 97 25.59 -17.05 -17.16
CA GLN A 97 26.68 -17.27 -18.12
C GLN A 97 27.09 -15.91 -18.71
N PRO A 98 28.38 -15.56 -18.76
CA PRO A 98 28.84 -14.39 -19.48
C PRO A 98 29.06 -14.71 -20.97
N GLU A 99 28.48 -13.81 -21.76
CA GLU A 99 28.75 -13.52 -23.16
C GLU A 99 30.24 -13.31 -23.44
N HIS A 100 30.84 -14.09 -24.36
CA HIS A 100 31.51 -13.59 -25.58
C HIS A 100 32.22 -14.73 -26.33
N GLY A 101 31.67 -15.11 -27.48
CA GLY A 101 32.30 -16.03 -28.43
C GLY A 101 31.28 -16.57 -29.44
N LYS A 102 31.21 -15.93 -30.61
CA LYS A 102 30.32 -16.25 -31.74
C LYS A 102 30.34 -17.75 -32.10
N CYS A 103 29.17 -18.34 -32.40
CA CYS A 103 28.93 -19.05 -33.67
C CYS A 103 27.48 -19.53 -33.80
N MET A 104 26.78 -18.98 -34.80
CA MET A 104 25.72 -19.67 -35.56
C MET A 104 26.34 -20.87 -36.34
N PRO A 105 25.58 -21.65 -37.12
CA PRO A 105 24.41 -22.47 -36.79
C PRO A 105 24.60 -23.91 -37.34
N VAL A 106 24.29 -24.99 -36.60
CA VAL A 106 24.32 -26.33 -37.23
C VAL A 106 23.14 -27.17 -36.79
N ARG A 107 22.21 -27.38 -37.73
CA ARG A 107 21.22 -28.46 -37.69
C ARG A 107 21.97 -29.79 -37.67
N GLY A 108 21.70 -30.62 -36.67
CA GLY A 108 22.15 -31.99 -36.59
C GLY A 108 23.51 -32.15 -35.93
N LEU A 109 23.54 -32.14 -34.59
CA LEU A 109 24.66 -32.73 -33.85
C LEU A 109 24.14 -33.70 -32.81
N ARG A 110 24.59 -34.95 -32.99
CA ARG A 110 24.69 -36.00 -31.98
C ARG A 110 25.12 -35.40 -30.65
N ILE A 111 24.46 -35.85 -29.60
CA ILE A 111 24.84 -35.65 -28.21
C ILE A 111 26.23 -36.27 -28.03
N CYS A 112 27.28 -35.48 -28.17
CA CYS A 112 28.59 -35.82 -27.64
C CYS A 112 28.54 -35.58 -26.14
N SER A 113 28.47 -36.67 -25.38
CA SER A 113 28.82 -36.74 -23.96
C SER A 113 30.30 -36.38 -23.81
N ALA A 114 30.61 -35.08 -23.89
CA ALA A 114 31.93 -34.57 -23.54
C ALA A 114 32.13 -34.83 -22.05
N GLN A 115 32.99 -35.81 -21.75
CA GLN A 115 33.48 -36.14 -20.43
C GLN A 115 34.07 -34.87 -19.80
N VAL A 116 33.31 -34.25 -18.89
CA VAL A 116 33.83 -33.18 -18.04
C VAL A 116 34.96 -33.80 -17.22
N PRO A 117 36.21 -33.30 -17.34
CA PRO A 117 37.35 -33.89 -16.64
C PRO A 117 37.11 -33.84 -15.13
N ALA A 118 37.26 -34.97 -14.46
CA ALA A 118 37.00 -35.16 -13.03
C ALA A 118 37.75 -34.19 -12.10
N GLN A 119 38.78 -33.50 -12.60
CA GLN A 119 39.51 -32.45 -11.88
C GLN A 119 38.73 -31.12 -11.76
N ALA A 120 37.89 -30.75 -12.74
CA ALA A 120 37.07 -29.54 -12.65
C ALA A 120 36.02 -29.66 -11.52
N GLN A 121 35.52 -30.87 -11.27
CA GLN A 121 34.54 -31.19 -10.24
C GLN A 121 35.10 -31.04 -8.81
N ARG A 122 36.42 -31.26 -8.62
CA ARG A 122 37.07 -31.13 -7.31
C ARG A 122 37.33 -29.67 -6.90
N ARG A 123 37.53 -28.74 -7.84
CA ARG A 123 37.70 -27.30 -7.54
C ARG A 123 36.37 -26.66 -7.11
N SER A 124 35.27 -26.99 -7.77
CA SER A 124 33.93 -26.51 -7.40
C SER A 124 33.51 -26.99 -6.00
N ALA A 125 33.90 -28.21 -5.60
CA ALA A 125 33.63 -28.74 -4.27
C ALA A 125 34.41 -28.04 -3.14
N ARG A 126 35.59 -27.44 -3.42
CA ARG A 126 36.34 -26.65 -2.42
C ARG A 126 35.79 -25.23 -2.25
N LEU A 127 35.33 -24.60 -3.32
CA LEU A 127 34.66 -23.29 -3.22
C LEU A 127 33.31 -23.39 -2.49
N ALA A 128 32.61 -24.53 -2.59
CA ALA A 128 31.36 -24.77 -1.86
C ALA A 128 31.55 -24.97 -0.34
N ARG A 129 32.74 -25.36 0.14
CA ARG A 129 33.00 -25.56 1.58
C ARG A 129 33.54 -24.31 2.30
N GLY A 130 33.99 -23.29 1.57
CA GLY A 130 34.55 -22.06 2.13
C GLY A 130 33.51 -20.98 2.48
N SER A 131 32.26 -21.10 2.02
CA SER A 131 31.20 -20.11 2.27
C SER A 131 30.49 -20.36 3.60
N SER A 132 31.26 -20.48 4.69
CA SER A 132 30.71 -20.44 6.04
C SER A 132 30.60 -18.98 6.49
N GLY A 133 29.37 -18.47 6.54
CA GLY A 133 29.03 -17.33 7.41
C GLY A 133 29.21 -15.92 6.86
N GLY A 134 29.62 -15.74 5.60
CA GLY A 134 29.68 -14.42 4.97
C GLY A 134 28.28 -13.82 4.81
N HIS A 135 27.86 -12.99 5.77
CA HIS A 135 26.64 -12.19 5.69
C HIS A 135 26.77 -11.24 4.49
N VAL A 136 26.37 -11.69 3.29
CA VAL A 136 26.34 -10.81 2.12
C VAL A 136 25.33 -9.72 2.46
N PRO A 137 25.75 -8.46 2.62
CA PRO A 137 24.83 -7.39 2.93
C PRO A 137 23.83 -7.34 1.78
N VAL A 138 22.54 -7.51 2.09
CA VAL A 138 21.46 -7.31 1.12
C VAL A 138 21.53 -5.85 0.70
N GLN A 139 22.24 -5.55 -0.39
CA GLN A 139 22.31 -4.22 -0.97
C GLN A 139 20.89 -3.79 -1.30
N ARG A 140 20.44 -2.73 -0.64
CA ARG A 140 19.14 -2.13 -0.90
C ARG A 140 19.24 -1.41 -2.23
N THR A 141 18.29 -1.66 -3.12
CA THR A 141 18.23 -0.91 -4.36
C THR A 141 17.85 0.55 -4.04
N PRO A 142 18.33 1.54 -4.82
CA PRO A 142 17.91 2.94 -4.66
C PRO A 142 16.38 3.11 -4.66
N ALA A 143 15.69 2.30 -5.47
CA ALA A 143 14.22 2.26 -5.52
C ALA A 143 13.57 1.84 -4.19
N GLN A 144 14.14 0.86 -3.47
CA GLN A 144 13.66 0.47 -2.14
C GLN A 144 13.83 1.60 -1.12
N SER A 145 14.94 2.36 -1.20
CA SER A 145 15.17 3.50 -0.33
C SER A 145 14.12 4.60 -0.57
N ALA A 146 13.90 4.95 -1.84
CA ALA A 146 12.88 5.92 -2.23
C ALA A 146 11.47 5.49 -1.75
N ALA A 147 11.08 4.23 -1.94
CA ALA A 147 9.79 3.71 -1.48
C ALA A 147 9.61 3.79 0.05
N ARG A 148 10.68 3.64 0.84
CA ARG A 148 10.61 3.80 2.30
C ARG A 148 10.37 5.24 2.70
N LEU A 149 11.10 6.18 2.10
CA LEU A 149 10.87 7.60 2.34
C LEU A 149 9.44 7.97 1.92
N THR A 150 8.99 7.44 0.78
CA THR A 150 7.64 7.67 0.27
C THR A 150 6.55 7.19 1.21
N SER A 151 6.69 5.95 1.68
CA SER A 151 5.75 5.41 2.66
C SER A 151 5.77 6.17 3.99
N ALA A 152 6.93 6.65 4.45
CA ALA A 152 7.02 7.43 5.68
C ALA A 152 6.27 8.76 5.56
N TYR A 153 6.53 9.56 4.51
CA TYR A 153 5.86 10.86 4.36
C TYR A 153 4.34 10.70 4.14
N LEU A 154 3.91 9.76 3.29
CA LEU A 154 2.49 9.51 3.04
C LEU A 154 1.80 9.01 4.31
N GLY A 155 2.48 8.18 5.11
CA GLY A 155 1.94 7.66 6.35
C GLY A 155 1.68 8.77 7.37
N VAL A 156 2.63 9.68 7.53
CA VAL A 156 2.51 10.83 8.46
C VAL A 156 1.39 11.76 8.00
N ILE A 157 1.37 12.18 6.73
CA ILE A 157 0.36 13.10 6.20
C ILE A 157 -1.03 12.45 6.22
N GLY A 158 -1.14 11.20 5.77
CA GLY A 158 -2.40 10.46 5.75
C GLY A 158 -2.99 10.27 7.14
N LEU A 159 -2.15 9.96 8.13
CA LEU A 159 -2.59 9.82 9.52
C LEU A 159 -3.01 11.17 10.13
N ALA A 160 -2.28 12.25 9.85
CA ALA A 160 -2.64 13.60 10.28
C ALA A 160 -4.02 14.03 9.73
N LEU A 161 -4.28 13.78 8.43
CA LEU A 161 -5.58 14.04 7.80
C LEU A 161 -6.71 13.19 8.40
N LEU A 162 -6.42 11.96 8.79
CA LEU A 162 -7.41 11.05 9.38
C LEU A 162 -7.82 11.49 10.79
N LEU A 163 -6.84 11.87 11.63
CA LEU A 163 -7.04 12.23 13.04
C LEU A 163 -7.50 13.69 13.20
N PHE A 164 -6.92 14.61 12.44
CA PHE A 164 -7.13 16.05 12.54
C PHE A 164 -7.49 16.67 11.17
N PRO A 165 -8.65 16.32 10.59
CA PRO A 165 -9.01 16.71 9.22
C PRO A 165 -9.01 18.23 9.01
N HIS A 166 -9.63 19.01 9.91
CA HIS A 166 -9.71 20.45 9.76
C HIS A 166 -8.37 21.17 9.97
N MET A 167 -7.57 20.76 10.96
CA MET A 167 -6.26 21.37 11.23
C MET A 167 -5.29 21.11 10.08
N THR A 168 -5.27 19.89 9.56
CA THR A 168 -4.32 19.53 8.49
C THR A 168 -4.75 20.10 7.14
N PHE A 169 -6.05 20.10 6.82
CA PHE A 169 -6.55 20.59 5.54
C PHE A 169 -6.52 22.12 5.44
N SER A 170 -6.76 22.84 6.55
CA SER A 170 -6.71 24.32 6.60
C SER A 170 -5.34 24.93 6.31
N LEU A 171 -4.26 24.13 6.41
CA LEU A 171 -2.92 24.57 6.02
C LEU A 171 -2.76 24.77 4.51
N PHE A 172 -3.60 24.12 3.71
CA PHE A 172 -3.48 24.11 2.24
C PHE A 172 -4.69 24.74 1.53
N PHE A 173 -5.89 24.60 2.10
CA PHE A 173 -7.15 24.99 1.45
C PHE A 173 -8.15 25.54 2.46
N ASP A 174 -9.18 26.25 1.99
CA ASP A 174 -10.29 26.67 2.85
C ASP A 174 -11.12 25.43 3.24
N ALA A 175 -11.10 25.09 4.54
CA ALA A 175 -11.75 23.91 5.08
C ALA A 175 -13.30 23.98 5.03
N ARG A 176 -13.88 25.10 4.60
CA ARG A 176 -15.33 25.28 4.46
C ARG A 176 -15.93 24.57 3.24
N GLU A 177 -15.11 24.28 2.24
CA GLU A 177 -15.59 23.67 0.98
C GLU A 177 -15.75 22.15 1.06
N LEU A 178 -14.99 21.47 1.92
CA LEU A 178 -15.05 20.02 2.08
C LEU A 178 -15.54 19.62 3.47
N SER A 179 -16.48 18.68 3.50
CA SER A 179 -16.93 18.09 4.77
C SER A 179 -15.83 17.21 5.38
N ALA A 180 -15.73 17.25 6.72
CA ALA A 180 -14.77 16.47 7.51
C ALA A 180 -14.69 14.96 7.15
N PRO A 181 -15.81 14.26 6.87
CA PRO A 181 -15.80 12.84 6.51
C PRO A 181 -15.01 12.57 5.22
N TRP A 182 -15.16 13.43 4.21
CA TRP A 182 -14.42 13.27 2.94
C TRP A 182 -12.92 13.47 3.13
N ILE A 183 -12.51 14.42 3.98
CA ILE A 183 -11.10 14.62 4.33
C ILE A 183 -10.52 13.36 4.98
N ARG A 184 -11.28 12.70 5.87
CA ARG A 184 -10.87 11.42 6.47
C ARG A 184 -10.76 10.30 5.43
N VAL A 185 -11.65 10.25 4.45
CA VAL A 185 -11.54 9.30 3.33
C VAL A 185 -10.24 9.53 2.56
N PHE A 186 -9.90 10.78 2.21
CA PHE A 186 -8.60 11.10 1.59
C PHE A 186 -7.41 10.70 2.47
N GLY A 187 -7.46 11.01 3.77
CA GLY A 187 -6.43 10.60 4.73
C GLY A 187 -6.22 9.08 4.78
N SER A 188 -7.32 8.32 4.73
CA SER A 188 -7.27 6.84 4.68
C SER A 188 -6.66 6.31 3.38
N LEU A 189 -6.95 6.93 2.22
CA LEU A 189 -6.34 6.56 0.94
C LEU A 189 -4.84 6.88 0.93
N CYS A 190 -4.44 8.01 1.51
CA CYS A 190 -3.03 8.37 1.65
C CYS A 190 -2.27 7.37 2.54
N THR A 191 -2.87 6.99 3.67
CA THR A 191 -2.34 5.97 4.59
C THR A 191 -2.27 4.59 3.91
N LEU A 192 -3.25 4.26 3.06
CA LEU A 192 -3.26 3.04 2.28
C LEU A 192 -2.10 2.98 1.27
N LEU A 193 -1.87 4.08 0.54
CA LEU A 193 -0.73 4.18 -0.37
C LEU A 193 0.59 4.04 0.39
N ALA A 194 0.72 4.68 1.55
CA ALA A 194 1.87 4.50 2.43
C ALA A 194 2.12 3.02 2.77
N TRP A 195 1.05 2.29 3.10
CA TRP A 195 1.11 0.86 3.39
C TRP A 195 1.57 0.02 2.18
N TYR A 196 1.12 0.35 0.97
CA TYR A 196 1.55 -0.32 -0.26
C TYR A 196 3.03 -0.07 -0.58
N TYR A 197 3.48 1.18 -0.46
CA TYR A 197 4.90 1.53 -0.63
C TYR A 197 5.78 0.84 0.42
N ARG A 198 5.28 0.70 1.66
CA ARG A 198 5.95 -0.08 2.71
C ARG A 198 6.08 -1.55 2.30
N GLY A 199 5.02 -2.14 1.75
CA GLY A 199 5.04 -3.52 1.22
C GLY A 199 6.04 -3.71 0.09
N ALA A 200 6.10 -2.77 -0.85
CA ALA A 200 7.04 -2.78 -1.98
C ALA A 200 8.51 -2.59 -1.53
N ALA A 201 8.76 -1.93 -0.40
CA ALA A 201 10.08 -1.73 0.15
C ALA A 201 10.64 -2.95 0.93
N LEU A 202 9.83 -3.98 1.16
CA LEU A 202 10.27 -5.21 1.82
C LEU A 202 11.02 -6.10 0.81
N PRO A 203 12.08 -6.81 1.24
CA PRO A 203 12.84 -7.72 0.39
C PRO A 203 12.10 -9.05 0.15
N ARG A 204 10.77 -9.02 0.04
CA ARG A 204 9.90 -10.18 -0.16
C ARG A 204 9.23 -10.07 -1.53
N PRO A 205 9.28 -11.10 -2.38
CA PRO A 205 8.67 -11.04 -3.71
C PRO A 205 7.16 -10.78 -3.63
N ASP A 206 6.49 -11.32 -2.61
CA ASP A 206 5.05 -11.16 -2.41
C ASP A 206 4.68 -9.96 -1.53
N GLY A 207 5.66 -9.13 -1.11
CA GLY A 207 5.46 -8.08 -0.11
C GLY A 207 4.34 -7.11 -0.48
N PHE A 208 4.31 -6.70 -1.75
CA PHE A 208 3.29 -5.82 -2.30
C PHE A 208 1.88 -6.46 -2.36
N LEU A 209 1.81 -7.76 -2.71
CA LEU A 209 0.54 -8.49 -2.78
C LEU A 209 -0.08 -8.61 -1.38
N TRP A 210 0.72 -8.98 -0.37
CA TRP A 210 0.25 -9.03 1.01
C TRP A 210 -0.13 -7.65 1.56
N ALA A 211 0.59 -6.61 1.17
CA ALA A 211 0.23 -5.23 1.51
C ALA A 211 -1.13 -4.84 0.88
N THR A 212 -1.41 -5.26 -0.35
CA THR A 212 -2.71 -5.02 -1.00
C THR A 212 -3.87 -5.68 -0.27
N VAL A 213 -3.71 -6.94 0.14
CA VAL A 213 -4.73 -7.68 0.91
C VAL A 213 -5.02 -6.99 2.24
N SER A 214 -3.98 -6.72 3.03
CA SER A 214 -4.11 -6.10 4.35
C SER A 214 -4.59 -4.65 4.25
N GLY A 215 -4.14 -3.90 3.25
CA GLY A 215 -4.59 -2.54 3.02
C GLY A 215 -6.06 -2.43 2.65
N ARG A 216 -6.58 -3.32 1.78
CA ARG A 216 -8.02 -3.37 1.45
C ARG A 216 -8.87 -3.68 2.69
N ALA A 217 -8.41 -4.61 3.53
CA ALA A 217 -9.09 -4.93 4.79
C ALA A 217 -9.07 -3.72 5.76
N ALA A 218 -7.93 -3.04 5.88
CA ALA A 218 -7.79 -1.84 6.70
C ALA A 218 -8.70 -0.69 6.21
N LEU A 219 -8.73 -0.45 4.89
CA LEU A 219 -9.61 0.56 4.29
C LEU A 219 -11.08 0.26 4.59
N ALA A 220 -11.52 -1.00 4.43
CA ALA A 220 -12.87 -1.41 4.78
C ALA A 220 -13.20 -1.11 6.25
N ALA A 221 -12.29 -1.44 7.17
CA ALA A 221 -12.47 -1.16 8.60
C ALA A 221 -12.58 0.35 8.90
N VAL A 222 -11.72 1.18 8.28
CA VAL A 222 -11.76 2.64 8.45
C VAL A 222 -13.04 3.25 7.89
N LEU A 223 -13.50 2.80 6.71
CA LEU A 223 -14.76 3.28 6.13
C LEU A 223 -15.96 2.93 7.02
N VAL A 224 -16.01 1.71 7.57
CA VAL A 224 -17.03 1.31 8.54
C VAL A 224 -16.96 2.20 9.78
N ALA A 225 -15.76 2.47 10.31
CA ALA A 225 -15.60 3.34 11.47
C ALA A 225 -16.08 4.79 11.20
N ILE A 226 -15.81 5.35 10.02
CA ILE A 226 -16.28 6.69 9.63
C ILE A 226 -17.81 6.76 9.63
N VAL A 227 -18.49 5.73 9.12
CA VAL A 227 -19.95 5.66 9.11
C VAL A 227 -20.51 5.44 10.52
N ALA A 228 -19.94 4.50 11.28
CA ALA A 228 -20.38 4.16 12.63
C ALA A 228 -20.32 5.35 13.62
N LEU A 229 -19.37 6.28 13.40
CA LEU A 229 -19.23 7.50 14.20
C LEU A 229 -20.16 8.63 13.76
N GLY A 230 -21.12 8.36 12.87
CA GLY A 230 -22.11 9.33 12.38
C GLY A 230 -21.55 10.39 11.43
N GLY A 231 -20.33 10.21 10.92
CA GLY A 231 -19.70 11.15 10.01
C GLY A 231 -19.97 10.84 8.53
N GLY A 232 -19.96 9.57 8.14
CA GLY A 232 -19.97 9.16 6.73
C GLY A 232 -21.35 9.03 6.10
N ALA A 233 -21.43 9.23 4.79
CA ALA A 233 -22.58 8.80 3.99
C ALA A 233 -22.71 7.26 4.05
N PRO A 234 -23.93 6.71 4.14
CA PRO A 234 -24.15 5.26 4.23
C PRO A 234 -23.61 4.50 3.01
N GLY A 235 -23.50 5.15 1.85
CA GLY A 235 -22.88 4.59 0.65
C GLY A 235 -21.41 4.14 0.84
N LEU A 236 -20.69 4.67 1.84
CA LEU A 236 -19.34 4.20 2.18
C LEU A 236 -19.32 2.75 2.67
N LEU A 237 -20.44 2.23 3.19
CA LEU A 237 -20.56 0.81 3.58
C LEU A 237 -20.49 -0.12 2.37
N LEU A 238 -21.04 0.28 1.22
CA LEU A 238 -20.93 -0.50 -0.01
C LEU A 238 -19.46 -0.58 -0.44
N LEU A 239 -18.76 0.56 -0.43
CA LEU A 239 -17.33 0.62 -0.74
C LEU A 239 -16.49 -0.22 0.24
N ALA A 240 -16.83 -0.20 1.53
CA ALA A 240 -16.20 -1.05 2.53
C ALA A 240 -16.42 -2.54 2.22
N GLY A 241 -17.66 -2.94 1.89
CA GLY A 241 -18.02 -4.29 1.50
C GLY A 241 -17.23 -4.78 0.28
N THR A 242 -17.15 -3.98 -0.78
CA THR A 242 -16.36 -4.32 -1.98
C THR A 242 -14.87 -4.49 -1.65
N ASN A 243 -14.31 -3.65 -0.78
CA ASN A 243 -12.92 -3.78 -0.35
C ASN A 243 -12.68 -5.05 0.49
N ALA A 244 -13.59 -5.37 1.41
CA ALA A 244 -13.51 -6.58 2.22
C ALA A 244 -13.60 -7.86 1.35
N LEU A 245 -14.53 -7.89 0.39
CA LEU A 245 -14.65 -8.99 -0.57
C LEU A 245 -13.39 -9.14 -1.43
N GLY A 246 -12.84 -8.03 -1.94
CA GLY A 246 -11.59 -8.04 -2.69
C GLY A 246 -10.39 -8.52 -1.87
N ALA A 247 -10.30 -8.14 -0.59
CA ALA A 247 -9.28 -8.64 0.32
C ALA A 247 -9.43 -10.15 0.56
N ALA A 248 -10.65 -10.64 0.77
CA ALA A 248 -10.94 -12.04 1.01
C ALA A 248 -10.62 -12.92 -0.20
N SER A 249 -11.01 -12.50 -1.41
CA SER A 249 -10.74 -13.25 -2.64
C SER A 249 -9.23 -13.38 -2.92
N MET A 250 -8.50 -12.26 -2.82
CA MET A 250 -7.05 -12.24 -3.02
C MET A 250 -6.31 -13.05 -1.95
N ARG A 251 -6.76 -13.00 -0.69
CA ARG A 251 -6.21 -13.83 0.40
C ARG A 251 -6.36 -15.33 0.10
N ARG A 252 -7.54 -15.76 -0.36
CA ARG A 252 -7.78 -17.17 -0.75
C ARG A 252 -6.86 -17.58 -1.90
N ALA A 253 -6.69 -16.73 -2.90
CA ALA A 253 -5.79 -16.99 -4.03
C ALA A 253 -4.32 -17.16 -3.59
N LEU A 254 -3.82 -16.27 -2.72
CA LEU A 254 -2.45 -16.37 -2.19
C LEU A 254 -2.24 -17.63 -1.34
N LEU A 255 -3.23 -18.01 -0.53
CA LEU A 255 -3.17 -19.24 0.27
C LEU A 255 -3.18 -20.49 -0.63
N ALA A 256 -3.98 -20.50 -1.70
CA ALA A 256 -4.01 -21.58 -2.67
C ALA A 256 -2.67 -21.71 -3.42
N ALA A 257 -2.08 -20.58 -3.83
CA ALA A 257 -0.76 -20.57 -4.48
C ALA A 257 0.33 -21.14 -3.55
N ARG A 258 0.35 -20.75 -2.27
CA ARG A 258 1.30 -21.30 -1.29
C ARG A 258 1.17 -22.80 -1.07
N ARG A 259 -0.06 -23.33 -1.08
CA ARG A 259 -0.30 -24.78 -0.94
C ARG A 259 0.21 -25.57 -2.14
N ARG A 260 0.14 -25.01 -3.35
CA ARG A 260 0.67 -25.65 -4.57
C ARG A 260 2.20 -25.70 -4.55
N GLY A 261 2.86 -24.58 -4.23
CA GLY A 261 4.31 -24.54 -4.14
C GLY A 261 4.93 -25.34 -2.99
N ALA A 262 4.12 -25.86 -2.05
CA ALA A 262 4.61 -26.76 -0.99
C ALA A 262 4.57 -28.25 -1.37
N ARG A 263 3.98 -28.59 -2.53
CA ARG A 263 3.90 -29.96 -3.05
C ARG A 263 4.96 -30.28 -4.10
N GLU A 264 5.65 -29.26 -4.60
CA GLU A 264 6.79 -29.35 -5.51
C GLU A 264 8.09 -29.45 -4.73
#